data_AF-A0A2V4VQI4-F1
#
_entry.id   AF-A0A2V4VQI4-F1
#
_cell.length_a   1.000
_cell.length_b   1.000
_cell.length_c   1.000
_cell.angle_alpha   90.00
_cell.angle_beta   90.00
_cell.angle_gamma   90.00
#
_symmetry.space_group_name_H-M   'P 1'
#
loop_
_entity.id
_entity.type
_entity.pdbx_description
1 polymer ?
#
loop_
_entity_poly.entity_id
_entity_poly.type
_entity_poly.pdbx_seq_one_letter_code
_entity_poly.pdbx_strand_id
1 'polypeptide(L)'
;MKTWTGILLMIILAVATLSVTSTAKTTNESKQQLTINESSSQAVTVEASYIDGMKDTQNNQEMMPAKADDVSVAPENEHVRVYPMNVEGSGYIYNGLVVEVNGMKREFSDWRSEGGSYKPEVHELDLNGDGKKEIVVLYSEGHGTGIYLGQAHILDPESLEEMKLQSLDDIVKEHVHSKVESGSNKIKVEVAVDGIPAKVSTLDKAVGEGAYYNQLQFGRVTYYSVEHGKLVAATSGAYGEGLYAGDLTFAYTYQNGEWKAADLKYSMEVYEEEFYESFD
;
A
#
# COMPACT_ATOMS: atom_id res chain seq x y z
N MET A 1 29.27 17.12 23.08
CA MET A 1 29.17 16.26 21.90
C MET A 1 28.43 15.00 22.32
N LYS A 2 27.14 14.90 21.96
CA LYS A 2 26.32 13.70 22.17
C LYS A 2 25.65 13.43 20.83
N THR A 3 26.10 12.39 20.15
CA THR A 3 25.54 11.88 18.90
C THR A 3 24.23 11.17 19.23
N TRP A 4 23.13 11.67 18.68
CA TRP A 4 21.84 10.99 18.68
C TRP A 4 21.89 9.87 17.64
N THR A 5 21.65 8.65 18.10
CA THR A 5 21.45 7.45 17.30
C THR A 5 20.13 7.57 16.54
N GLY A 6 20.20 7.55 15.20
CA GLY A 6 19.04 7.50 14.32
C GLY A 6 18.27 6.21 14.52
N ILE A 7 16.95 6.33 14.59
CA ILE A 7 16.00 5.22 14.62
C ILE A 7 15.96 4.64 13.21
N LEU A 8 16.41 3.40 13.08
CA LEU A 8 16.33 2.58 11.88
C LEU A 8 14.92 1.96 11.85
N LEU A 9 14.06 2.39 10.92
CA LEU A 9 12.75 1.77 10.72
C LEU A 9 12.91 0.64 9.70
N MET A 10 13.26 -0.56 10.17
CA MET A 10 13.19 -1.76 9.35
C MET A 10 11.76 -2.30 9.40
N ILE A 11 10.99 -2.14 8.32
CA ILE A 11 9.78 -2.93 8.10
C ILE A 11 10.22 -4.25 7.45
N ILE A 12 10.53 -5.25 8.27
CA ILE A 12 10.70 -6.64 7.81
C ILE A 12 9.35 -7.35 7.99
N LEU A 13 8.64 -7.57 6.89
CA LEU A 13 7.47 -8.44 6.85
C LEU A 13 7.94 -9.90 6.73
N ALA A 14 8.25 -10.54 7.86
CA ALA A 14 8.55 -11.96 7.91
C ALA A 14 7.26 -12.77 8.20
N VAL A 15 6.62 -13.28 7.15
CA VAL A 15 5.56 -14.29 7.29
C VAL A 15 6.23 -15.64 7.56
N ALA A 16 6.38 -16.01 8.82
CA ALA A 16 6.79 -17.34 9.23
C ALA A 16 5.57 -18.29 9.18
N THR A 17 5.48 -19.12 8.14
CA THR A 17 4.55 -20.25 8.12
C THR A 17 5.08 -21.35 9.04
N LEU A 18 4.41 -21.57 10.17
CA LEU A 18 4.61 -22.76 11.00
C LEU A 18 3.88 -23.95 10.34
N SER A 19 4.65 -24.74 9.60
CA SER A 19 4.23 -26.06 9.11
C SER A 19 4.03 -27.01 10.29
N VAL A 20 2.78 -27.22 10.72
CA VAL A 20 2.46 -28.36 11.60
C VAL A 20 2.43 -29.65 10.77
N THR A 21 3.37 -30.54 11.06
CA THR A 21 3.48 -31.87 10.48
C THR A 21 2.35 -32.76 10.99
N SER A 22 1.53 -33.28 10.08
CA SER A 22 0.67 -34.45 10.36
C SER A 22 1.13 -35.62 9.51
N THR A 23 1.66 -36.63 10.18
CA THR A 23 2.10 -37.90 9.64
C THR A 23 0.88 -38.78 9.37
N ALA A 24 0.62 -39.15 8.12
CA ALA A 24 -0.18 -40.34 7.80
C ALA A 24 0.34 -41.02 6.52
N LYS A 25 0.32 -42.35 6.60
CA LYS A 25 1.02 -43.36 5.79
C LYS A 25 0.48 -43.54 4.36
N THR A 26 1.43 -43.63 3.41
CA THR A 26 1.55 -44.58 2.27
C THR A 26 0.39 -44.77 1.28
N THR A 27 0.62 -44.53 -0.04
CA THR A 27 1.04 -45.55 -1.05
C THR A 27 0.83 -45.08 -2.50
N ASN A 28 1.80 -45.42 -3.37
CA ASN A 28 1.81 -45.56 -4.84
C ASN A 28 1.96 -44.34 -5.78
N GLU A 29 3.24 -44.11 -6.11
CA GLU A 29 3.84 -44.19 -7.46
C GLU A 29 2.95 -44.04 -8.71
N SER A 30 3.29 -43.04 -9.54
CA SER A 30 3.58 -43.26 -10.96
C SER A 30 4.44 -42.10 -11.51
N LYS A 31 5.74 -42.37 -11.67
CA LYS A 31 6.63 -41.58 -12.51
C LYS A 31 6.41 -42.04 -13.95
N GLN A 32 6.10 -41.13 -14.86
CA GLN A 32 6.48 -41.31 -16.26
C GLN A 32 7.16 -40.05 -16.80
N GLN A 33 8.29 -40.35 -17.42
CA GLN A 33 9.42 -39.51 -17.72
C GLN A 33 9.22 -38.83 -19.07
N LEU A 34 9.53 -37.53 -19.13
CA LEU A 34 9.60 -36.76 -20.37
C LEU A 34 10.78 -37.26 -21.21
N THR A 35 10.50 -37.78 -22.40
CA THR A 35 11.52 -38.03 -23.43
C THR A 35 11.42 -36.95 -24.48
N ILE A 36 12.45 -36.12 -24.57
CA ILE A 36 12.64 -35.12 -25.62
C ILE A 36 13.30 -35.83 -26.80
N ASN A 37 12.78 -35.62 -28.02
CA ASN A 37 13.54 -35.82 -29.25
C ASN A 37 13.35 -34.59 -30.13
N GLU A 38 14.46 -33.90 -30.39
CA GLU A 38 14.59 -32.88 -31.43
C GLU A 38 14.67 -33.54 -32.82
N SER A 39 14.01 -32.95 -33.82
CA SER A 39 14.62 -32.64 -35.13
C SER A 39 13.69 -31.82 -36.05
N SER A 40 14.20 -30.62 -36.37
CA SER A 40 14.15 -29.89 -37.64
C SER A 40 12.82 -29.52 -38.34
N SER A 41 12.60 -28.19 -38.36
CA SER A 41 12.27 -27.34 -39.51
C SER A 41 11.02 -27.64 -40.37
N GLN A 42 10.07 -26.69 -40.36
CA GLN A 42 9.75 -25.86 -41.53
C GLN A 42 8.81 -24.70 -41.12
N ALA A 43 9.18 -23.49 -41.51
CA ALA A 43 8.32 -22.33 -41.43
C ALA A 43 7.21 -22.44 -42.49
N VAL A 44 5.96 -22.32 -42.07
CA VAL A 44 4.84 -22.02 -42.96
C VAL A 44 4.07 -20.86 -42.33
N THR A 45 4.13 -19.72 -43.00
CA THR A 45 3.26 -18.57 -42.84
C THR A 45 1.80 -18.98 -43.01
N VAL A 46 0.94 -18.66 -42.06
CA VAL A 46 -0.52 -18.68 -42.27
C VAL A 46 -1.09 -17.35 -41.80
N GLU A 47 -1.84 -16.77 -42.73
CA GLU A 47 -2.43 -15.44 -42.75
C GLU A 47 -3.43 -15.19 -41.61
N ALA A 48 -3.53 -13.91 -41.24
CA ALA A 48 -4.59 -13.39 -40.40
C ALA A 48 -5.95 -13.55 -41.09
N SER A 49 -6.86 -14.28 -40.45
CA SER A 49 -8.29 -13.96 -40.51
C SER A 49 -8.99 -14.73 -39.40
N TYR A 50 -9.53 -14.01 -38.41
CA TYR A 50 -10.79 -14.30 -37.72
C TYR A 50 -11.04 -13.11 -36.77
N ILE A 51 -11.53 -12.01 -37.35
CA ILE A 51 -12.41 -11.10 -36.62
C ILE A 51 -13.80 -11.50 -37.06
N ASP A 52 -14.50 -12.25 -36.22
CA ASP A 52 -15.95 -12.32 -36.26
C ASP A 52 -16.49 -12.51 -34.84
N GLY A 53 -17.35 -11.58 -34.42
CA GLY A 53 -18.27 -11.78 -33.31
C GLY A 53 -17.83 -11.36 -31.90
N MET A 54 -17.33 -10.14 -31.68
CA MET A 54 -17.55 -9.49 -30.38
C MET A 54 -19.03 -9.08 -30.31
N LYS A 55 -19.87 -10.00 -29.84
CA LYS A 55 -21.12 -9.64 -29.19
C LYS A 55 -20.77 -9.19 -27.78
N ASP A 56 -21.24 -8.00 -27.43
CA ASP A 56 -21.27 -7.48 -26.08
C ASP A 56 -21.81 -8.53 -25.10
N THR A 57 -20.91 -9.26 -24.43
CA THR A 57 -21.22 -9.86 -23.14
C THR A 57 -20.95 -8.79 -22.10
N GLN A 58 -22.02 -8.18 -21.62
CA GLN A 58 -21.99 -7.56 -20.29
C GLN A 58 -21.45 -8.61 -19.32
N ASN A 59 -20.26 -8.35 -18.76
CA ASN A 59 -19.71 -9.13 -17.67
C ASN A 59 -20.69 -9.01 -16.49
N ASN A 60 -21.46 -10.07 -16.25
CA ASN A 60 -22.01 -10.31 -14.93
C ASN A 60 -20.83 -10.67 -14.03
N GLN A 61 -20.18 -9.67 -13.42
CA GLN A 61 -19.22 -9.90 -12.35
C GLN A 61 -19.97 -10.59 -11.20
N GLU A 62 -19.66 -11.85 -10.91
CA GLU A 62 -20.24 -12.58 -9.78
C GLU A 62 -19.83 -11.90 -8.47
N MET A 63 -20.80 -11.30 -7.79
CA MET A 63 -20.65 -10.80 -6.44
C MET A 63 -20.90 -11.94 -5.45
N MET A 64 -19.91 -12.23 -4.61
CA MET A 64 -20.00 -13.27 -3.58
C MET A 64 -20.26 -12.64 -2.19
N PRO A 65 -21.01 -13.32 -1.31
CA PRO A 65 -21.12 -12.91 0.08
C PRO A 65 -19.77 -13.04 0.80
N ALA A 66 -19.53 -12.17 1.77
CA ALA A 66 -18.32 -12.20 2.62
C ALA A 66 -18.20 -13.53 3.38
N LYS A 67 -16.99 -14.08 3.43
CA LYS A 67 -16.61 -15.27 4.21
C LYS A 67 -15.91 -14.85 5.51
N ALA A 68 -15.74 -15.78 6.44
CA ALA A 68 -15.08 -15.52 7.71
C ALA A 68 -13.65 -14.96 7.53
N ASP A 69 -12.91 -15.43 6.52
CA ASP A 69 -11.53 -14.99 6.26
C ASP A 69 -11.44 -13.53 5.75
N ASP A 70 -12.55 -13.01 5.18
CA ASP A 70 -12.68 -11.63 4.71
C ASP A 70 -12.92 -10.63 5.85
N VAL A 71 -13.16 -11.12 7.07
CA VAL A 71 -13.37 -10.30 8.25
C VAL A 71 -12.03 -9.95 8.87
N SER A 72 -11.83 -8.67 9.14
CA SER A 72 -10.76 -8.17 9.97
C SER A 72 -11.31 -7.73 11.32
N VAL A 73 -10.58 -8.04 12.38
CA VAL A 73 -10.98 -7.83 13.77
C VAL A 73 -9.89 -7.01 14.43
N ALA A 74 -10.28 -5.97 15.17
CA ALA A 74 -9.31 -5.12 15.85
C ALA A 74 -8.56 -5.91 16.93
N PRO A 75 -7.22 -5.79 17.01
CA PRO A 75 -6.45 -6.48 18.04
C PRO A 75 -6.76 -5.96 19.46
N GLU A 76 -7.24 -4.73 19.58
CA GLU A 76 -7.58 -4.12 20.88
C GLU A 76 -8.97 -4.52 21.39
N ASN A 77 -9.89 -4.90 20.50
CA ASN A 77 -11.29 -5.23 20.83
C ASN A 77 -11.93 -6.16 19.78
N GLU A 78 -12.27 -7.39 20.19
CA GLU A 78 -12.87 -8.40 19.29
C GLU A 78 -14.29 -8.07 18.77
N HIS A 79 -14.91 -7.02 19.32
CA HIS A 79 -16.21 -6.49 18.91
C HIS A 79 -16.10 -5.34 17.91
N VAL A 80 -14.87 -4.99 17.49
CA VAL A 80 -14.60 -4.02 16.42
C VAL A 80 -14.11 -4.77 15.20
N ARG A 81 -14.85 -4.65 14.10
CA ARG A 81 -14.63 -5.44 12.88
C ARG A 81 -14.84 -4.59 11.64
N VAL A 82 -14.13 -4.95 10.58
CA VAL A 82 -14.38 -4.46 9.22
C VAL A 82 -14.46 -5.64 8.27
N TYR A 83 -15.42 -5.61 7.35
CA TYR A 83 -15.63 -6.68 6.38
C TYR A 83 -16.31 -6.16 5.12
N PRO A 84 -16.14 -6.82 3.96
CA PRO A 84 -16.72 -6.36 2.70
C PRO A 84 -18.24 -6.46 2.68
N MET A 85 -18.88 -5.51 2.01
CA MET A 85 -20.28 -5.64 1.61
C MET A 85 -20.42 -6.69 0.50
N ASN A 86 -19.53 -6.64 -0.49
CA ASN A 86 -19.48 -7.57 -1.60
C ASN A 86 -18.03 -7.91 -1.95
N VAL A 87 -17.83 -9.15 -2.36
CA VAL A 87 -16.53 -9.65 -2.81
C VAL A 87 -16.59 -9.95 -4.30
N GLU A 88 -15.62 -9.44 -5.05
CA GLU A 88 -15.51 -9.63 -6.49
C GLU A 88 -14.25 -10.43 -6.87
N GLY A 89 -14.35 -11.13 -7.99
CA GLY A 89 -13.28 -11.95 -8.54
C GLY A 89 -12.95 -13.12 -7.60
N SER A 90 -11.67 -13.44 -7.45
CA SER A 90 -11.19 -14.54 -6.63
C SER A 90 -11.10 -14.21 -5.13
N GLY A 91 -11.87 -13.25 -4.62
CA GLY A 91 -11.72 -12.76 -3.24
C GLY A 91 -10.80 -11.57 -3.07
N TYR A 92 -10.41 -10.94 -4.18
CA TYR A 92 -9.33 -9.95 -4.19
C TYR A 92 -9.82 -8.51 -4.12
N ILE A 93 -11.05 -8.24 -4.56
CA ILE A 93 -11.62 -6.89 -4.57
C ILE A 93 -12.84 -6.87 -3.68
N TYR A 94 -12.84 -5.96 -2.73
CA TYR A 94 -13.95 -5.67 -1.83
C TYR A 94 -14.63 -4.39 -2.30
N ASN A 95 -15.91 -4.51 -2.67
CA ASN A 95 -16.72 -3.38 -3.12
C ASN A 95 -17.66 -2.97 -1.99
N GLY A 96 -17.33 -1.84 -1.36
CA GLY A 96 -17.97 -1.36 -0.15
C GLY A 96 -17.47 -2.10 1.10
N LEU A 97 -17.35 -1.38 2.20
CA LEU A 97 -16.97 -1.92 3.50
C LEU A 97 -18.06 -1.68 4.54
N VAL A 98 -18.17 -2.60 5.49
CA VAL A 98 -19.00 -2.46 6.69
C VAL A 98 -18.08 -2.39 7.90
N VAL A 99 -18.23 -1.35 8.70
CA VAL A 99 -17.59 -1.24 10.00
C VAL A 99 -18.61 -1.57 11.08
N GLU A 100 -18.27 -2.53 11.94
CA GLU A 100 -19.09 -2.97 13.06
C GLU A 100 -18.36 -2.74 14.38
N VAL A 101 -19.02 -2.05 15.31
CA VAL A 101 -18.51 -1.72 16.65
C VAL A 101 -19.56 -2.06 17.67
N ASN A 102 -19.30 -3.07 18.52
CA ASN A 102 -20.22 -3.51 19.57
C ASN A 102 -21.65 -3.79 19.07
N GLY A 103 -21.77 -4.29 17.84
CA GLY A 103 -23.05 -4.60 17.17
C GLY A 103 -23.70 -3.43 16.42
N MET A 104 -23.21 -2.20 16.58
CA MET A 104 -23.55 -1.07 15.71
C MET A 104 -22.83 -1.24 14.38
N LYS A 105 -23.53 -1.05 13.26
CA LYS A 105 -22.98 -1.21 11.91
C LYS A 105 -23.13 0.07 11.12
N ARG A 106 -22.14 0.38 10.29
CA ARG A 106 -22.21 1.41 9.26
C ARG A 106 -21.60 0.91 7.96
N GLU A 107 -22.29 1.21 6.86
CA GLU A 107 -21.87 0.83 5.51
C GLU A 107 -21.22 2.04 4.81
N PHE A 108 -20.12 1.77 4.12
CA PHE A 108 -19.38 2.70 3.29
C PHE A 108 -19.28 2.13 1.88
N SER A 109 -20.28 2.44 1.04
CA SER A 109 -20.42 1.86 -0.29
C SER A 109 -19.36 2.33 -1.30
N ASP A 110 -18.75 3.48 -1.03
CA ASP A 110 -17.70 4.11 -1.83
C ASP A 110 -16.30 3.64 -1.46
N TRP A 111 -16.12 2.98 -0.31
CA TRP A 111 -14.84 2.39 0.07
C TRP A 111 -14.58 1.12 -0.72
N ARG A 112 -13.50 1.12 -1.49
CA ARG A 112 -13.07 -0.03 -2.29
C ARG A 112 -11.71 -0.49 -1.79
N SER A 113 -11.58 -1.76 -1.44
CA SER A 113 -10.30 -2.27 -0.94
C SER A 113 -9.88 -3.55 -1.63
N GLU A 114 -8.60 -3.88 -1.47
CA GLU A 114 -8.09 -5.21 -1.73
C GLU A 114 -8.46 -6.17 -0.60
N GLY A 115 -8.50 -7.46 -0.92
CA GLY A 115 -8.73 -8.57 0.01
C GLY A 115 -7.50 -9.46 0.18
N GLY A 116 -7.70 -10.67 0.70
CA GLY A 116 -6.63 -11.65 0.86
C GLY A 116 -5.51 -11.16 1.80
N SER A 117 -4.26 -11.20 1.35
CA SER A 117 -3.10 -10.74 2.14
C SER A 117 -3.06 -9.23 2.37
N TYR A 118 -3.89 -8.46 1.66
CA TYR A 118 -3.99 -6.99 1.77
C TYR A 118 -5.38 -6.56 2.26
N LYS A 119 -6.10 -7.45 2.93
CA LYS A 119 -7.42 -7.14 3.47
C LYS A 119 -7.36 -5.94 4.43
N PRO A 120 -8.46 -5.17 4.57
CA PRO A 120 -8.49 -4.01 5.45
C PRO A 120 -8.08 -4.34 6.88
N GLU A 121 -7.51 -3.37 7.57
CA GLU A 121 -7.21 -3.42 8.99
C GLU A 121 -8.13 -2.47 9.74
N VAL A 122 -8.43 -2.79 11.00
CA VAL A 122 -9.23 -1.93 11.86
C VAL A 122 -8.63 -1.91 13.26
N HIS A 123 -8.64 -0.74 13.89
CA HIS A 123 -8.15 -0.55 15.26
C HIS A 123 -9.12 0.28 16.08
N GLU A 124 -9.10 0.07 17.40
CA GLU A 124 -9.82 0.88 18.38
C GLU A 124 -8.83 1.48 19.39
N LEU A 125 -8.50 2.76 19.24
CA LEU A 125 -7.49 3.42 20.06
C LEU A 125 -7.81 4.89 20.35
N ASP A 126 -7.39 5.38 21.51
CA ASP A 126 -7.44 6.79 21.88
C ASP A 126 -6.32 7.54 21.16
N LEU A 127 -6.62 8.07 19.97
CA LEU A 127 -5.63 8.69 19.09
C LEU A 127 -5.27 10.11 19.54
N ASN A 128 -6.18 10.81 20.23
CA ASN A 128 -5.98 12.22 20.63
C ASN A 128 -5.63 12.40 22.13
N GLY A 129 -5.72 11.33 22.93
CA GLY A 129 -5.40 11.32 24.35
C GLY A 129 -6.51 11.87 25.25
N ASP A 130 -7.76 11.97 24.78
CA ASP A 130 -8.89 12.48 25.55
C ASP A 130 -9.61 11.40 26.39
N GLY A 131 -9.19 10.14 26.26
CA GLY A 131 -9.75 8.98 26.94
C GLY A 131 -10.91 8.31 26.21
N LYS A 132 -11.39 8.87 25.09
CA LYS A 132 -12.28 8.20 24.15
C LYS A 132 -11.44 7.57 23.04
N LYS A 133 -11.82 6.38 22.61
CA LYS A 133 -11.11 5.67 21.55
C LYS A 133 -11.80 5.89 20.22
N GLU A 134 -11.08 6.32 19.20
CA GLU A 134 -11.54 6.35 17.82
C GLU A 134 -11.39 4.99 17.13
N ILE A 135 -12.11 4.82 16.02
CA ILE A 135 -11.98 3.66 15.14
C ILE A 135 -11.15 4.07 13.93
N VAL A 136 -10.04 3.37 13.70
CA VAL A 136 -9.18 3.59 12.53
C VAL A 136 -9.38 2.44 11.56
N VAL A 137 -9.67 2.74 10.30
CA VAL A 137 -9.75 1.76 9.22
C VAL A 137 -8.66 2.06 8.20
N LEU A 138 -7.83 1.06 7.91
CA LEU A 138 -6.73 1.17 6.95
C LEU A 138 -6.93 0.12 5.86
N TYR A 139 -6.69 0.48 4.60
CA TYR A 139 -6.72 -0.49 3.51
C TYR A 139 -5.93 -0.02 2.30
N SER A 140 -5.68 -0.91 1.35
CA SER A 140 -5.16 -0.57 0.02
C SER A 140 -6.30 -0.59 -0.99
N GLU A 141 -6.42 0.45 -1.82
CA GLU A 141 -7.31 0.47 -2.99
C GLU A 141 -6.73 -0.30 -4.18
N GLY A 142 -5.42 -0.57 -4.15
CA GLY A 142 -4.69 -1.22 -5.22
C GLY A 142 -3.18 -1.13 -5.01
N HIS A 143 -2.49 -2.19 -5.39
CA HIS A 143 -1.04 -2.20 -5.47
C HIS A 143 -0.51 -2.81 -6.77
N GLY A 144 0.76 -2.59 -7.03
CA GLY A 144 1.48 -3.14 -8.17
C GLY A 144 2.93 -2.70 -8.18
N THR A 145 3.62 -2.93 -9.28
CA THR A 145 5.01 -2.47 -9.45
C THR A 145 5.09 -0.95 -9.36
N GLY A 146 5.63 -0.45 -8.25
CA GLY A 146 5.79 0.98 -7.99
C GLY A 146 4.48 1.72 -7.71
N ILE A 147 3.42 1.04 -7.26
CA ILE A 147 2.16 1.65 -6.82
C ILE A 147 1.69 0.96 -5.55
N TYR A 148 1.28 1.74 -4.56
CA TYR A 148 0.53 1.27 -3.39
C TYR A 148 -0.39 2.39 -2.92
N LEU A 149 -1.70 2.20 -3.09
CA LEU A 149 -2.72 3.22 -2.84
C LEU A 149 -3.38 2.98 -1.48
N GLY A 150 -2.61 3.23 -0.41
CA GLY A 150 -3.14 3.15 0.95
C GLY A 150 -4.19 4.23 1.21
N GLN A 151 -5.20 3.86 1.98
CA GLN A 151 -6.26 4.71 2.50
C GLN A 151 -6.33 4.59 4.00
N ALA A 152 -6.72 5.68 4.66
CA ALA A 152 -6.95 5.72 6.10
C ALA A 152 -8.21 6.55 6.40
N HIS A 153 -9.05 6.00 7.27
CA HIS A 153 -10.25 6.66 7.75
C HIS A 153 -10.29 6.60 9.27
N ILE A 154 -10.80 7.66 9.89
CA ILE A 154 -11.02 7.73 11.33
C ILE A 154 -12.51 7.96 11.55
N LEU A 155 -13.15 7.12 12.36
CA LEU A 155 -14.57 7.22 12.67
C LEU A 155 -14.77 7.60 14.13
N ASP A 156 -15.79 8.42 14.37
CA ASP A 156 -16.29 8.70 15.70
C ASP A 156 -16.87 7.40 16.31
N PRO A 157 -16.48 7.02 17.54
CA PRO A 157 -16.83 5.73 18.11
C PRO A 157 -18.30 5.59 18.51
N GLU A 158 -19.03 6.70 18.68
CA GLU A 158 -20.43 6.70 19.13
C GLU A 158 -21.40 6.66 17.93
N SER A 159 -21.05 7.34 16.83
CA SER A 159 -21.90 7.51 15.64
C SER A 159 -21.40 6.76 14.41
N LEU A 160 -20.14 6.30 14.43
CA LEU A 160 -19.40 5.79 13.27
C LEU A 160 -19.33 6.79 12.11
N GLU A 161 -19.60 8.08 12.35
CA GLU A 161 -19.40 9.12 11.33
C GLU A 161 -17.91 9.32 11.06
N GLU A 162 -17.57 9.46 9.79
CA GLU A 162 -16.19 9.74 9.40
C GLU A 162 -15.78 11.13 9.87
N MET A 163 -14.68 11.15 10.61
CA MET A 163 -14.05 12.37 11.11
C MET A 163 -13.21 12.99 10.01
N LYS A 164 -13.13 14.32 9.99
CA LYS A 164 -12.32 15.03 8.99
C LYS A 164 -10.85 14.68 9.14
N LEU A 165 -10.25 14.28 8.04
CA LEU A 165 -8.83 13.99 7.89
C LEU A 165 -8.26 14.91 6.80
N GLN A 166 -7.17 15.61 7.11
CA GLN A 166 -6.49 16.46 6.14
C GLN A 166 -5.98 15.61 4.98
N SER A 167 -6.30 16.03 3.75
CA SER A 167 -5.93 15.30 2.55
C SER A 167 -4.42 15.36 2.29
N LEU A 168 -3.86 14.32 1.66
CA LEU A 168 -2.44 14.31 1.29
C LEU A 168 -2.09 15.48 0.35
N ASP A 169 -2.97 15.81 -0.59
CA ASP A 169 -2.76 16.92 -1.51
C ASP A 169 -2.65 18.26 -0.78
N ASP A 170 -3.50 18.50 0.22
CA ASP A 170 -3.43 19.70 1.05
C ASP A 170 -2.14 19.72 1.88
N ILE A 171 -1.76 18.59 2.48
CA ILE A 171 -0.52 18.45 3.27
C ILE A 171 0.69 18.78 2.40
N VAL A 172 0.81 18.19 1.22
CA VAL A 172 1.93 18.40 0.30
C VAL A 172 1.96 19.87 -0.15
N LYS A 173 0.81 20.43 -0.51
CA LYS A 173 0.72 21.83 -0.96
C LYS A 173 1.10 22.84 0.12
N GLU A 174 0.72 22.59 1.37
CA GLU A 174 0.98 23.47 2.49
C GLU A 174 2.43 23.38 2.97
N HIS A 175 2.97 22.16 3.04
CA HIS A 175 4.21 21.91 3.77
C HIS A 175 5.41 21.61 2.88
N VAL A 176 5.22 21.16 1.63
CA VAL A 176 6.31 20.62 0.81
C VAL A 176 6.61 21.54 -0.37
N HIS A 177 7.89 21.90 -0.50
CA HIS A 177 8.44 22.52 -1.68
C HIS A 177 9.53 21.63 -2.26
N SER A 178 9.39 21.25 -3.52
CA SER A 178 10.40 20.45 -4.20
C SER A 178 10.75 21.01 -5.58
N LYS A 179 11.96 20.66 -6.02
CA LYS A 179 12.47 20.96 -7.36
C LYS A 179 13.24 19.75 -7.87
N VAL A 180 12.94 19.36 -9.09
CA VAL A 180 13.62 18.28 -9.81
C VAL A 180 14.29 18.89 -11.04
N GLU A 181 15.61 18.75 -11.12
CA GLU A 181 16.41 19.25 -12.24
C GLU A 181 17.05 18.08 -12.99
N SER A 182 16.72 17.97 -14.28
CA SER A 182 17.26 16.94 -15.15
C SER A 182 18.53 17.42 -15.85
N GLY A 183 19.70 16.88 -15.46
CA GLY A 183 20.99 17.13 -16.11
C GLY A 183 21.27 16.17 -17.28
N SER A 184 22.50 16.07 -17.76
CA SER A 184 22.85 15.13 -18.84
C SER A 184 22.69 13.66 -18.41
N ASN A 185 23.29 13.29 -17.27
CA ASN A 185 23.30 11.91 -16.75
C ASN A 185 22.76 11.78 -15.32
N LYS A 186 22.40 12.90 -14.68
CA LYS A 186 21.97 12.94 -13.29
C LYS A 186 20.65 13.67 -13.14
N ILE A 187 19.87 13.29 -12.14
CA ILE A 187 18.71 14.01 -11.63
C ILE A 187 19.08 14.61 -10.28
N LYS A 188 18.87 15.90 -10.13
CA LYS A 188 19.05 16.59 -8.84
C LYS A 188 17.68 16.85 -8.24
N VAL A 189 17.50 16.44 -6.98
CA VAL A 189 16.25 16.65 -6.24
C VAL A 189 16.54 17.50 -5.02
N GLU A 190 15.80 18.60 -4.89
CA GLU A 190 15.79 19.47 -3.73
C GLU A 190 14.41 19.42 -3.10
N VAL A 191 14.36 19.28 -1.78
CA VAL A 191 13.10 19.26 -1.01
C VAL A 191 13.27 20.13 0.23
N ALA A 192 12.23 20.88 0.56
CA ALA A 192 12.07 21.55 1.85
C ALA A 192 10.70 21.21 2.42
N VAL A 193 10.66 20.92 3.71
CA VAL A 193 9.43 20.71 4.49
C VAL A 193 9.35 21.82 5.52
N ASP A 194 8.25 22.57 5.55
CA ASP A 194 8.09 23.74 6.41
C ASP A 194 9.23 24.76 6.29
N GLY A 195 9.75 24.93 5.07
CA GLY A 195 10.90 25.80 4.78
C GLY A 195 12.24 25.26 5.26
N ILE A 196 12.30 24.09 5.90
CA ILE A 196 13.54 23.44 6.33
C ILE A 196 14.04 22.56 5.18
N PRO A 197 15.20 22.85 4.58
CA PRO A 197 15.73 22.07 3.47
C PRO A 197 16.21 20.69 3.95
N ALA A 198 15.82 19.65 3.22
CA ALA A 198 16.39 18.33 3.32
C ALA A 198 17.75 18.26 2.62
N LYS A 199 18.48 17.15 2.80
CA LYS A 199 19.73 16.89 2.08
C LYS A 199 19.43 16.81 0.58
N VAL A 200 20.14 17.59 -0.22
CA VAL A 200 20.05 17.55 -1.68
C VAL A 200 20.50 16.19 -2.20
N SER A 201 19.75 15.70 -3.17
CA SER A 201 19.92 14.36 -3.73
C SER A 201 20.42 14.44 -5.16
N THR A 202 21.23 13.47 -5.54
CA THR A 202 21.67 13.31 -6.93
C THR A 202 21.56 11.84 -7.31
N LEU A 203 20.66 11.55 -8.24
CA LEU A 203 20.34 10.21 -8.72
C LEU A 203 20.90 10.04 -10.13
N ASP A 204 21.30 8.82 -10.50
CA ASP A 204 21.59 8.49 -11.88
C ASP A 204 20.31 8.46 -12.71
N LYS A 205 20.40 8.93 -13.95
CA LYS A 205 19.31 8.72 -14.90
C LYS A 205 19.25 7.26 -15.28
N ALA A 206 18.09 6.63 -15.09
CA ALA A 206 17.88 5.30 -15.64
C ALA A 206 17.70 5.35 -17.16
N VAL A 207 18.20 4.31 -17.81
CA VAL A 207 18.30 4.22 -19.27
C VAL A 207 16.92 3.92 -19.85
N GLY A 208 16.45 4.76 -20.79
CA GLY A 208 15.19 4.53 -21.50
C GLY A 208 13.94 5.04 -20.78
N GLU A 209 14.10 5.79 -19.70
CA GLU A 209 12.96 6.31 -18.95
C GLU A 209 12.35 7.57 -19.58
N GLY A 210 11.05 7.76 -19.30
CA GLY A 210 10.23 8.85 -19.81
C GLY A 210 10.58 10.22 -19.24
N ALA A 211 9.67 11.18 -19.43
CA ALA A 211 9.86 12.53 -18.93
C ALA A 211 9.89 12.56 -17.39
N TYR A 212 10.81 13.36 -16.84
CA TYR A 212 10.86 13.63 -15.40
C TYR A 212 9.90 14.76 -15.04
N TYR A 213 9.34 14.72 -13.85
CA TYR A 213 8.57 15.82 -13.30
C TYR A 213 9.49 16.99 -12.91
N ASN A 214 8.94 18.20 -12.84
CA ASN A 214 9.68 19.38 -12.37
C ASN A 214 9.66 19.51 -10.83
N GLN A 215 8.73 18.81 -10.19
CA GLN A 215 8.53 18.74 -8.74
C GLN A 215 8.11 17.33 -8.38
N LEU A 216 8.43 16.89 -7.17
CA LEU A 216 7.98 15.60 -6.67
C LEU A 216 6.46 15.54 -6.64
N GLN A 217 5.92 14.41 -7.08
CA GLN A 217 4.50 14.07 -6.98
C GLN A 217 4.33 13.01 -5.90
N PHE A 218 3.36 13.17 -5.01
CA PHE A 218 3.10 12.21 -3.92
C PHE A 218 1.77 11.48 -4.17
N GLY A 219 1.49 10.44 -3.39
CA GLY A 219 0.21 9.73 -3.43
C GLY A 219 0.23 8.36 -4.13
N ARG A 220 1.15 8.13 -5.07
CA ARG A 220 1.23 6.86 -5.82
C ARG A 220 1.69 5.67 -5.00
N VAL A 221 2.51 5.92 -4.00
CA VAL A 221 2.99 4.95 -3.02
C VAL A 221 2.78 5.63 -1.68
N THR A 222 1.71 5.25 -0.99
CA THR A 222 1.31 5.83 0.29
C THR A 222 0.89 4.72 1.23
N TYR A 223 1.62 4.55 2.31
CA TYR A 223 1.32 3.61 3.37
C TYR A 223 0.76 4.36 4.57
N TYR A 224 -0.26 3.77 5.19
CA TYR A 224 -0.75 4.19 6.50
C TYR A 224 -0.54 3.06 7.50
N SER A 225 -0.21 3.42 8.73
CA SER A 225 0.01 2.49 9.83
C SER A 225 -0.45 3.10 11.15
N VAL A 226 -0.75 2.25 12.13
CA VAL A 226 -0.86 2.67 13.53
C VAL A 226 0.44 2.34 14.25
N GLU A 227 1.17 3.37 14.66
CA GLU A 227 2.46 3.23 15.34
C GLU A 227 2.45 3.98 16.66
N HIS A 228 2.77 3.26 17.75
CA HIS A 228 2.84 3.83 19.10
C HIS A 228 1.57 4.63 19.48
N GLY A 229 0.40 4.17 19.04
CA GLY A 229 -0.88 4.83 19.30
C GLY A 229 -1.18 6.04 18.43
N LYS A 230 -0.45 6.25 17.33
CA LYS A 230 -0.68 7.33 16.36
C LYS A 230 -0.97 6.76 14.98
N LEU A 231 -1.85 7.42 14.23
CA LEU A 231 -1.94 7.22 12.79
C LEU A 231 -0.76 7.91 12.12
N VAL A 232 0.03 7.14 11.38
CA VAL A 232 1.22 7.59 10.65
C VAL A 232 1.05 7.30 9.17
N ALA A 233 1.59 8.18 8.34
CA ALA A 233 1.64 8.02 6.90
C ALA A 233 3.08 8.12 6.40
N ALA A 234 3.40 7.32 5.39
CA ALA A 234 4.64 7.40 4.62
C ALA A 234 4.29 7.41 3.13
N THR A 235 4.73 8.45 2.40
CA THR A 235 4.42 8.59 0.98
C THR A 235 5.64 8.97 0.16
N SER A 236 5.88 8.24 -0.93
CA SER A 236 7.09 8.38 -1.72
C SER A 236 7.01 9.53 -2.71
N GLY A 237 8.08 10.31 -2.78
CA GLY A 237 8.20 11.46 -3.68
C GLY A 237 8.57 11.01 -5.10
N ALA A 238 7.59 10.91 -6.00
CA ALA A 238 7.83 10.51 -7.37
C ALA A 238 8.47 11.64 -8.19
N TYR A 239 9.57 11.36 -8.89
CA TYR A 239 10.20 12.30 -9.85
C TYR A 239 10.00 11.88 -11.32
N GLY A 240 9.34 10.74 -11.54
CA GLY A 240 8.91 10.26 -12.86
C GLY A 240 7.95 9.08 -12.69
N GLU A 241 7.57 8.43 -13.80
CA GLU A 241 6.69 7.26 -13.76
C GLU A 241 7.40 6.05 -13.14
N GLY A 242 7.00 5.68 -11.91
CA GLY A 242 7.60 4.56 -11.18
C GLY A 242 8.96 4.88 -10.55
N LEU A 243 9.35 6.16 -10.49
CA LEU A 243 10.64 6.61 -9.98
C LEU A 243 10.45 7.47 -8.74
N TYR A 244 11.11 7.11 -7.66
CA TYR A 244 10.91 7.71 -6.35
C TYR A 244 12.23 8.22 -5.77
N ALA A 245 12.15 9.40 -5.17
CA ALA A 245 13.21 10.00 -4.40
C ALA A 245 12.66 10.17 -2.99
N GLY A 246 13.08 9.30 -2.08
CA GLY A 246 12.72 9.38 -0.66
C GLY A 246 11.22 9.40 -0.36
N ASP A 247 10.95 9.63 0.92
CA ASP A 247 9.61 9.55 1.50
C ASP A 247 9.34 10.76 2.39
N LEU A 248 8.13 11.28 2.29
CA LEU A 248 7.53 12.16 3.27
C LEU A 248 6.82 11.29 4.31
N THR A 249 7.20 11.46 5.58
CA THR A 249 6.58 10.78 6.73
C THR A 249 5.96 11.81 7.66
N PHE A 250 4.79 11.50 8.21
CA PHE A 250 4.09 12.38 9.13
C PHE A 250 3.08 11.60 9.98
N ALA A 251 2.74 12.14 11.14
CA ALA A 251 1.66 11.62 11.98
C ALA A 251 0.43 12.52 11.89
N TYR A 252 -0.74 12.00 12.22
CA TYR A 252 -1.94 12.81 12.37
C TYR A 252 -2.17 13.20 13.84
N THR A 253 -2.60 14.44 14.05
CA THR A 253 -3.01 14.97 15.37
C THR A 253 -4.33 15.70 15.26
N TYR A 254 -5.20 15.56 16.26
CA TYR A 254 -6.51 16.20 16.24
C TYR A 254 -6.42 17.67 16.64
N GLN A 255 -6.79 18.56 15.72
CA GLN A 255 -6.70 20.00 15.91
C GLN A 255 -7.89 20.71 15.24
N ASN A 256 -8.60 21.55 15.99
CA ASN A 256 -9.71 22.36 15.48
C ASN A 256 -10.81 21.56 14.77
N GLY A 257 -11.10 20.35 15.23
CA GLY A 257 -12.17 19.50 14.67
C GLY A 257 -11.75 18.64 13.47
N GLU A 258 -10.45 18.56 13.18
CA GLU A 258 -9.89 17.83 12.05
C GLU A 258 -8.56 17.18 12.44
N TRP A 259 -8.30 15.98 11.92
CA TRP A 259 -7.02 15.31 12.03
C TRP A 259 -6.06 15.90 11.00
N LYS A 260 -5.04 16.63 11.46
CA LYS A 260 -4.05 17.31 10.61
C LYS A 260 -2.67 16.68 10.72
N ALA A 261 -1.89 16.78 9.66
CA ALA A 261 -0.51 16.32 9.66
C ALA A 261 0.33 17.09 10.68
N ALA A 262 1.23 16.36 11.33
CA ALA A 262 2.20 16.85 12.29
C ALA A 262 3.49 16.04 12.17
N ASP A 263 4.57 16.58 12.74
CA ASP A 263 5.89 15.93 12.79
C ASP A 263 6.43 15.54 11.39
N LEU A 264 6.12 16.33 10.36
CA LEU A 264 6.47 16.05 8.97
C LEU A 264 7.99 15.98 8.79
N LYS A 265 8.46 14.94 8.10
CA LYS A 265 9.87 14.73 7.79
C LYS A 265 10.01 14.16 6.40
N TYR A 266 11.00 14.65 5.68
CA TYR A 266 11.40 14.07 4.41
C TYR A 266 12.78 13.42 4.55
N SER A 267 12.89 12.16 4.15
CA SER A 267 14.14 11.41 4.15
C SER A 267 14.31 10.66 2.85
N MET A 268 15.55 10.57 2.37
CA MET A 268 15.89 9.56 1.38
C MET A 268 16.44 8.34 2.09
N GLU A 269 15.83 7.18 1.87
CA GLU A 269 16.56 5.94 2.09
C GLU A 269 17.71 5.87 1.10
N VAL A 270 18.93 5.85 1.63
CA VAL A 270 20.09 5.39 0.87
C VAL A 270 20.09 3.89 1.09
N TYR A 271 19.62 3.12 0.12
CA TYR A 271 19.90 1.69 0.11
C TYR A 271 21.42 1.56 -0.02
N GLU A 272 22.11 1.31 1.09
CA GLU A 272 23.44 0.72 1.02
C GLU A 272 23.23 -0.64 0.36
N GLU A 273 23.71 -0.79 -0.88
CA GLU A 273 23.76 -2.09 -1.54
C GLU A 273 24.68 -2.98 -0.69
N GLU A 274 24.10 -3.70 0.28
CA GLU A 274 24.77 -4.84 0.89
C GLU A 274 24.89 -5.89 -0.21
N PHE A 275 26.03 -5.87 -0.91
CA PHE A 275 26.47 -6.95 -1.76
C PHE A 275 26.53 -8.21 -0.90
N TYR A 276 25.51 -9.07 -1.03
CA TYR A 276 25.63 -10.45 -0.62
C TYR A 276 26.67 -11.09 -1.53
N GLU A 277 27.92 -11.15 -1.05
CA GLU A 277 28.90 -12.09 -1.57
C GLU A 277 28.29 -13.49 -1.38
N SER A 278 27.80 -14.08 -2.48
CA SER A 278 27.48 -15.49 -2.51
C SER A 278 28.77 -16.26 -2.26
N PHE A 279 28.90 -16.89 -1.10
CA PHE A 279 29.95 -17.86 -0.86
C PHE A 279 29.71 -19.08 -1.77
N ASP A 280 30.71 -19.37 -2.62
CA ASP A 280 30.81 -20.55 -3.49
C ASP A 280 30.67 -21.89 -2.72
#